data_AF-A0AAJ5ZKE5-F1
#
_entry.id   AF-A0AAJ5ZKE5-F1
#
_cell.length_a   1.000
_cell.length_b   1.000
_cell.length_c   1.000
_cell.angle_alpha   90.00
_cell.angle_beta   90.00
_cell.angle_gamma   90.00
#
_symmetry.space_group_name_H-M   'P 1'
#
loop_
_entity.id
_entity.type
_entity.pdbx_description
1 polymer ?
#
loop_
_entity_poly.entity_id
_entity_poly.type
_entity_poly.pdbx_seq_one_letter_code
_entity_poly.pdbx_strand_id
1 'polypeptide(L)'
;MSRLFVLLPILTLVLTACWVASESGEAATPVITLGGATETPNLPGHAGAPLYADTLIDSDIDADIVVVGYVVVDSKSARLCGALAESLPPQCGPTRIIGIDDLDLEFKEAQGVRWTEHHVTLWGHYVDGMLTIIDGDPPSDVVIPSETSVSGTLWIRSGDDVRLCEVMAASIPPLCSAPYLTVIGLPDDEREYLQEYDDIQWSAGPRNLRGHIIDDVLIMDQ
;
A
#
# COMPACT_ATOMS: atom_id res chain seq x y z
N MET A 1 25.55 -81.19 20.36
CA MET A 1 25.61 -81.20 18.89
C MET A 1 24.59 -80.21 18.35
N SER A 2 24.77 -79.77 17.10
CA SER A 2 23.81 -79.03 16.24
C SER A 2 23.15 -77.76 16.76
N ARG A 3 23.43 -76.66 16.05
CA ARG A 3 22.64 -75.41 16.05
C ARG A 3 21.31 -75.64 15.32
N LEU A 4 20.31 -74.80 15.60
CA LEU A 4 19.56 -74.14 14.53
C LEU A 4 19.14 -72.73 14.96
N PHE A 5 19.06 -71.83 13.98
CA PHE A 5 18.71 -70.40 14.09
C PHE A 5 17.32 -70.20 13.44
N VAL A 6 16.95 -68.95 13.07
CA VAL A 6 15.80 -68.58 12.18
C VAL A 6 14.41 -68.64 12.88
N LEU A 7 13.43 -67.72 12.74
CA LEU A 7 13.24 -66.31 12.29
C LEU A 7 11.77 -65.93 12.73
N LEU A 8 11.18 -64.71 12.74
CA LEU A 8 11.50 -63.27 12.57
C LEU A 8 10.34 -62.50 13.28
N PRO A 9 10.48 -61.29 13.88
CA PRO A 9 9.35 -60.60 14.52
C PRO A 9 8.36 -60.01 13.50
N ILE A 10 7.06 -60.05 13.82
CA ILE A 10 5.97 -59.45 13.04
C ILE A 10 5.38 -58.27 13.83
N LEU A 11 5.89 -57.05 13.58
CA LEU A 11 5.29 -55.81 14.06
C LEU A 11 5.64 -54.62 13.15
N THR A 12 4.94 -54.52 12.02
CA THR A 12 4.94 -53.33 11.16
C THR A 12 3.55 -53.14 10.58
N LEU A 13 2.77 -52.23 11.17
CA LEU A 13 1.51 -51.75 10.61
C LEU A 13 1.50 -50.22 10.75
N VAL A 14 2.07 -49.56 9.75
CA VAL A 14 2.11 -48.10 9.60
C VAL A 14 1.41 -47.77 8.29
N LEU A 15 0.34 -46.98 8.36
CA LEU A 15 -0.46 -46.63 7.17
C LEU A 15 0.19 -45.46 6.42
N THR A 16 1.03 -45.76 5.43
CA THR A 16 1.48 -44.76 4.44
C THR A 16 0.38 -44.50 3.41
N ALA A 17 -0.59 -43.67 3.78
CA ALA A 17 -1.54 -43.08 2.84
C ALA A 17 -0.90 -41.87 2.13
N CYS A 18 -0.09 -42.12 1.10
CA CYS A 18 0.36 -41.06 0.19
C CYS A 18 -0.83 -40.62 -0.68
N TRP A 19 -1.40 -39.45 -0.37
CA TRP A 19 -2.61 -38.96 -1.01
C TRP A 19 -2.32 -37.80 -1.96
N VAL A 20 -2.65 -38.01 -3.24
CA VAL A 20 -2.92 -37.01 -4.30
C VAL A 20 -1.82 -36.00 -4.66
N ALA A 21 -1.60 -35.84 -5.97
CA ALA A 21 -0.73 -34.82 -6.53
C ALA A 21 -1.39 -33.43 -6.52
N SER A 22 -0.58 -32.39 -6.46
CA SER A 22 -0.97 -31.03 -6.84
C SER A 22 0.06 -30.50 -7.83
N GLU A 23 -0.33 -30.35 -9.09
CA GLU A 23 0.45 -29.65 -10.11
C GLU A 23 0.21 -28.16 -9.93
N SER A 24 1.03 -27.51 -9.09
CA SER A 24 1.04 -26.06 -8.96
C SER A 24 1.65 -25.45 -10.23
N GLY A 25 0.80 -25.08 -11.18
CA GLY A 25 1.18 -24.27 -12.32
C GLY A 25 1.66 -22.90 -11.85
N GLU A 26 2.99 -22.75 -11.71
CA GLU A 26 3.64 -21.59 -11.13
C GLU A 26 3.56 -20.38 -12.08
N ALA A 27 2.43 -19.67 -12.02
CA ALA A 27 2.30 -18.34 -12.60
C ALA A 27 3.26 -17.42 -11.84
N ALA A 28 4.43 -17.17 -12.43
CA ALA A 28 5.50 -16.41 -11.80
C ALA A 28 5.02 -15.02 -11.37
N THR A 29 4.81 -14.84 -10.07
CA THR A 29 4.57 -13.53 -9.48
C THR A 29 5.84 -12.68 -9.62
N PRO A 30 5.72 -11.39 -9.99
CA PRO A 30 6.88 -10.51 -10.05
C PRO A 30 7.40 -10.27 -8.62
N VAL A 31 8.46 -10.97 -8.24
CA VAL A 31 9.16 -10.73 -6.97
C VAL A 31 9.96 -9.43 -7.11
N ILE A 32 9.35 -8.32 -6.69
CA ILE A 32 10.01 -7.01 -6.62
C ILE A 32 11.07 -7.10 -5.52
N THR A 33 12.34 -7.13 -5.92
CA THR A 33 13.46 -7.02 -4.99
C THR A 33 13.63 -5.55 -4.60
N LEU A 34 13.54 -5.22 -3.31
CA LEU A 34 13.73 -3.86 -2.80
C LEU A 34 15.20 -3.45 -2.90
N GLY A 35 15.59 -2.93 -4.06
CA GLY A 35 16.92 -2.36 -4.29
C GLY A 35 17.10 -1.08 -3.50
N GLY A 36 18.04 -1.06 -2.56
CA GLY A 36 18.31 0.10 -1.71
C GLY A 36 18.68 1.34 -2.53
N ALA A 37 17.74 2.28 -2.65
CA ALA A 37 17.96 3.56 -3.31
C ALA A 37 19.03 4.37 -2.56
N THR A 38 20.00 4.89 -3.30
CA THR A 38 20.95 5.89 -2.77
C THR A 38 20.38 7.27 -3.05
N GLU A 39 20.33 8.11 -2.03
CA GLU A 39 19.61 9.39 -2.03
C GLU A 39 19.94 10.28 -3.24
N THR A 40 18.92 10.90 -3.83
CA THR A 40 19.08 12.10 -4.67
C THR A 40 17.93 13.07 -4.37
N PRO A 41 18.15 14.12 -3.55
CA PRO A 41 17.09 15.05 -3.18
C PRO A 41 16.77 15.99 -4.35
N ASN A 42 15.63 15.77 -5.02
CA ASN A 42 15.14 16.61 -6.11
C ASN A 42 13.80 17.29 -5.76
N LEU A 43 13.89 18.56 -5.38
CA LEU A 43 12.78 19.52 -5.34
C LEU A 43 13.03 20.61 -6.39
N PRO A 44 12.00 21.21 -7.01
CA PRO A 44 10.66 20.70 -7.32
C PRO A 44 10.55 20.32 -8.83
N GLY A 45 9.42 19.75 -9.25
CA GLY A 45 9.10 19.57 -10.68
C GLY A 45 9.94 18.52 -11.43
N HIS A 46 10.46 17.50 -10.74
CA HIS A 46 11.04 16.32 -11.40
C HIS A 46 9.95 15.27 -11.66
N ALA A 47 9.88 14.76 -12.89
CA ALA A 47 9.10 13.58 -13.21
C ALA A 47 9.70 12.34 -12.50
N GLY A 48 8.85 11.57 -11.81
CA GLY A 48 9.31 10.38 -11.07
C GLY A 48 8.20 9.63 -10.34
N ALA A 49 7.31 10.34 -9.64
CA ALA A 49 6.14 9.79 -8.96
C ALA A 49 5.06 10.88 -8.77
N PRO A 50 3.78 10.53 -8.58
CA PRO A 50 2.76 11.48 -8.16
C PRO A 50 2.91 11.83 -6.68
N LEU A 51 2.28 12.91 -6.27
CA LEU A 51 2.15 13.29 -4.86
C LEU A 51 0.80 12.79 -4.32
N TYR A 52 0.67 12.60 -3.01
CA TYR A 52 -0.64 12.36 -2.39
C TYR A 52 -1.21 13.69 -1.88
N ALA A 53 -2.53 13.83 -1.93
CA ALA A 53 -3.21 15.10 -1.65
C ALA A 53 -2.85 15.74 -0.30
N ASP A 54 -2.52 14.93 0.71
CA ASP A 54 -2.15 15.38 2.04
C ASP A 54 -0.69 15.90 2.12
N THR A 55 0.22 15.44 1.24
CA THR A 55 1.61 15.94 1.20
C THR A 55 1.72 17.33 0.55
N LEU A 56 0.68 17.76 -0.16
CA LEU A 56 0.61 19.10 -0.76
C LEU A 56 0.33 20.22 0.25
N ILE A 57 -0.24 19.90 1.42
CA ILE A 57 -0.89 20.86 2.32
C ILE A 57 0.06 21.96 2.82
N ASP A 58 1.31 21.60 3.10
CA ASP A 58 2.37 22.50 3.59
C ASP A 58 3.49 22.70 2.53
N SER A 59 3.17 22.58 1.24
CA SER A 59 4.16 22.59 0.15
C SER A 59 4.17 23.89 -0.67
N ASP A 60 5.32 24.57 -0.72
CA ASP A 60 5.59 25.73 -1.60
C ASP A 60 5.87 25.26 -3.05
N ILE A 61 5.00 24.40 -3.61
CA ILE A 61 5.13 23.87 -4.98
C ILE A 61 4.44 24.81 -5.98
N ASP A 62 5.18 25.16 -7.04
CA ASP A 62 4.72 25.80 -8.28
C ASP A 62 5.22 24.92 -9.43
N ALA A 63 4.40 23.95 -9.85
CA ALA A 63 4.77 22.94 -10.84
C ALA A 63 3.57 22.18 -11.43
N ASP A 64 3.76 21.63 -12.62
CA ASP A 64 2.87 20.59 -13.17
C ASP A 64 3.16 19.27 -12.44
N ILE A 65 2.14 18.70 -11.79
CA ILE A 65 2.24 17.49 -10.98
C ILE A 65 1.09 16.52 -11.28
N VAL A 66 1.32 15.24 -10.99
CA VAL A 66 0.24 14.27 -10.86
C VAL A 66 -0.03 14.04 -9.37
N VAL A 67 -1.30 13.95 -8.99
CA VAL A 67 -1.73 13.85 -7.60
C VAL A 67 -2.74 12.71 -7.43
N VAL A 68 -2.57 11.91 -6.38
CA VAL A 68 -3.50 10.86 -5.97
C VAL A 68 -4.30 11.31 -4.75
N GLY A 69 -5.62 11.16 -4.80
CA GLY A 69 -6.52 11.57 -3.71
C GLY A 69 -7.99 11.30 -4.02
N TYR A 70 -8.84 11.33 -3.01
CA TYR A 70 -10.29 11.40 -3.20
C TYR A 70 -10.69 12.82 -3.60
N VAL A 71 -11.62 12.94 -4.54
CA VAL A 71 -12.23 14.24 -4.89
C VAL A 71 -13.49 14.43 -4.08
N VAL A 72 -13.62 15.55 -3.37
CA VAL A 72 -14.83 15.94 -2.65
C VAL A 72 -15.34 17.29 -3.18
N VAL A 73 -16.57 17.30 -3.68
CA VAL A 73 -17.25 18.48 -4.24
C VAL A 73 -18.39 18.91 -3.33
N ASP A 74 -18.37 20.17 -2.87
CA ASP A 74 -19.49 20.79 -2.17
C ASP A 74 -19.98 22.07 -2.89
N SER A 75 -21.02 22.70 -2.34
CA SER A 75 -21.62 23.95 -2.86
C SER A 75 -20.68 25.17 -2.99
N LYS A 76 -19.39 25.07 -2.62
CA LYS A 76 -18.39 26.14 -2.72
C LYS A 76 -17.26 25.78 -3.69
N SER A 77 -16.81 24.53 -3.71
CA SER A 77 -15.61 24.10 -4.44
C SER A 77 -15.44 22.58 -4.46
N ALA A 78 -14.75 22.08 -5.48
CA ALA A 78 -14.06 20.80 -5.41
C ALA A 78 -12.74 20.91 -4.66
N ARG A 79 -12.40 19.87 -3.91
CA ARG A 79 -11.16 19.72 -3.14
C ARG A 79 -10.62 18.30 -3.26
N LEU A 80 -9.33 18.14 -2.97
CA LEU A 80 -8.64 16.87 -2.94
C LEU A 80 -8.24 16.50 -1.49
N CYS A 81 -8.45 15.24 -1.11
CA CYS A 81 -8.18 14.71 0.23
C CYS A 81 -7.41 13.38 0.13
N GLY A 82 -6.41 13.13 0.96
CA GLY A 82 -5.70 11.83 0.95
C GLY A 82 -6.51 10.71 1.59
N ALA A 83 -7.39 11.05 2.52
CA ALA A 83 -8.37 10.14 3.13
C ALA A 83 -9.78 10.77 3.22
N LEU A 84 -10.81 9.92 3.15
CA LEU A 84 -12.18 10.29 3.54
C LEU A 84 -12.39 9.94 5.01
N ALA A 85 -12.34 10.93 5.90
CA ALA A 85 -12.65 10.70 7.32
C ALA A 85 -14.11 10.24 7.48
N GLU A 86 -14.37 9.29 8.41
CA GLU A 86 -15.69 8.64 8.64
C GLU A 86 -16.87 9.57 8.97
N SER A 87 -16.64 10.87 9.11
CA SER A 87 -17.68 11.89 9.12
C SER A 87 -18.51 11.88 7.83
N LEU A 88 -19.84 11.89 7.91
CA LEU A 88 -20.70 12.27 6.80
C LEU A 88 -21.22 13.71 7.00
N PRO A 89 -20.85 14.69 6.15
CA PRO A 89 -19.96 14.59 4.98
C PRO A 89 -18.45 14.54 5.34
N PRO A 90 -17.61 13.93 4.49
CA PRO A 90 -16.16 13.83 4.71
C PRO A 90 -15.51 15.20 4.92
N GLN A 91 -14.65 15.30 5.93
CA GLN A 91 -13.74 16.44 6.07
C GLN A 91 -12.55 16.25 5.13
N CYS A 92 -12.18 17.31 4.42
CA CYS A 92 -11.19 17.28 3.34
C CYS A 92 -10.11 18.35 3.56
N GLY A 93 -8.94 18.16 2.96
CA GLY A 93 -7.83 19.11 3.01
C GLY A 93 -8.15 20.48 2.38
N PRO A 94 -7.25 21.47 2.55
CA PRO A 94 -7.41 22.81 1.97
C PRO A 94 -7.28 22.84 0.44
N THR A 95 -6.57 21.86 -0.14
CA THR A 95 -6.25 21.74 -1.58
C THR A 95 -7.52 21.81 -2.44
N ARG A 96 -7.63 22.85 -3.27
CA ARG A 96 -8.77 23.06 -4.18
C ARG A 96 -8.48 22.51 -5.56
N ILE A 97 -9.53 22.16 -6.30
CA ILE A 97 -9.44 21.69 -7.69
C ILE A 97 -10.19 22.66 -8.61
N ILE A 98 -9.59 23.00 -9.74
CA ILE A 98 -10.16 23.83 -10.82
C ILE A 98 -10.18 22.99 -12.10
N GLY A 99 -11.31 22.94 -12.82
CA GLY A 99 -11.48 22.10 -14.03
C GLY A 99 -12.01 20.68 -13.76
N ILE A 100 -12.63 20.44 -12.60
CA ILE A 100 -13.15 19.10 -12.25
C ILE A 100 -14.37 18.68 -13.07
N ASP A 101 -15.17 19.64 -13.54
CA ASP A 101 -16.42 19.38 -14.26
C ASP A 101 -16.19 18.86 -15.69
N ASP A 102 -14.95 18.95 -16.18
CA ASP A 102 -14.51 18.43 -17.48
C ASP A 102 -14.03 16.97 -17.41
N LEU A 103 -13.96 16.36 -16.21
CA LEU A 103 -13.52 14.97 -15.98
C LEU A 103 -14.69 14.00 -15.75
N ASP A 104 -14.66 12.85 -16.43
CA ASP A 104 -15.63 11.76 -16.26
C ASP A 104 -15.27 10.88 -15.05
N LEU A 105 -15.70 11.31 -13.85
CA LEU A 105 -15.45 10.62 -12.58
C LEU A 105 -16.75 10.10 -11.96
N GLU A 106 -16.72 8.90 -11.38
CA GLU A 106 -17.85 8.35 -10.62
C GLU A 106 -17.91 8.93 -9.21
N PHE A 107 -19.10 9.34 -8.77
CA PHE A 107 -19.34 9.96 -7.46
C PHE A 107 -20.50 9.28 -6.70
N LYS A 108 -20.33 9.14 -5.38
CA LYS A 108 -21.46 9.08 -4.43
C LYS A 108 -21.89 10.49 -4.04
N GLU A 109 -23.11 10.61 -3.50
CA GLU A 109 -23.67 11.86 -3.01
C GLU A 109 -24.44 11.66 -1.70
N ALA A 110 -24.24 12.56 -0.74
CA ALA A 110 -25.16 12.74 0.39
C ALA A 110 -25.20 14.21 0.82
N GLN A 111 -26.38 14.70 1.21
CA GLN A 111 -26.58 16.06 1.76
C GLN A 111 -26.09 17.21 0.85
N GLY A 112 -25.98 17.00 -0.46
CA GLY A 112 -25.42 17.98 -1.41
C GLY A 112 -23.89 18.07 -1.41
N VAL A 113 -23.20 17.06 -0.87
CA VAL A 113 -21.76 16.83 -1.04
C VAL A 113 -21.57 15.56 -1.86
N ARG A 114 -20.72 15.62 -2.89
CA ARG A 114 -20.32 14.49 -3.75
C ARG A 114 -18.89 14.08 -3.44
N TRP A 115 -18.58 12.78 -3.53
CA TRP A 115 -17.21 12.27 -3.40
C TRP A 115 -16.95 11.01 -4.23
N THR A 116 -15.71 10.80 -4.66
CA THR A 116 -15.27 9.54 -5.30
C THR A 116 -15.15 8.43 -4.24
N GLU A 117 -15.52 7.18 -4.55
CA GLU A 117 -15.38 6.06 -3.60
C GLU A 117 -13.96 5.52 -3.48
N HIS A 118 -13.11 5.82 -4.46
CA HIS A 118 -11.71 5.45 -4.51
C HIS A 118 -10.85 6.69 -4.76
N HIS A 119 -9.54 6.57 -4.53
CA HIS A 119 -8.58 7.55 -5.01
C HIS A 119 -8.67 7.69 -6.53
N VAL A 120 -8.54 8.92 -7.02
CA VAL A 120 -8.36 9.23 -8.43
C VAL A 120 -6.98 9.85 -8.65
N THR A 121 -6.40 9.57 -9.81
CA THR A 121 -5.15 10.18 -10.25
C THR A 121 -5.48 11.38 -11.12
N LEU A 122 -5.09 12.58 -10.69
CA LEU A 122 -5.32 13.85 -11.39
C LEU A 122 -4.00 14.44 -11.87
N TRP A 123 -3.93 14.87 -13.13
CA TRP A 123 -2.83 15.69 -13.63
C TRP A 123 -3.22 17.16 -13.66
N GLY A 124 -2.34 18.03 -13.18
CA GLY A 124 -2.61 19.46 -13.15
C GLY A 124 -1.43 20.32 -12.71
N HIS A 125 -1.56 21.61 -12.96
CA HIS A 125 -0.64 22.63 -12.44
C HIS A 125 -1.03 22.98 -11.00
N TYR A 126 -0.14 22.79 -10.04
CA TYR A 126 -0.35 23.13 -8.64
C TYR A 126 0.44 24.37 -8.24
N VAL A 127 -0.27 25.33 -7.62
CA VAL A 127 0.29 26.56 -7.04
C VAL A 127 -0.66 27.11 -5.96
N ASP A 128 -0.14 27.70 -4.88
CA ASP A 128 -0.91 28.38 -3.82
C ASP A 128 -2.10 27.57 -3.25
N GLY A 129 -1.95 26.24 -3.10
CA GLY A 129 -3.03 25.37 -2.59
C GLY A 129 -4.13 25.04 -3.61
N MET A 130 -3.91 25.29 -4.90
CA MET A 130 -4.87 25.07 -5.98
C MET A 130 -4.27 24.18 -7.08
N LEU A 131 -4.89 23.03 -7.33
CA LEU A 131 -4.61 22.18 -8.49
C LEU A 131 -5.54 22.58 -9.65
N THR A 132 -4.97 23.08 -10.73
CA THR A 132 -5.68 23.35 -11.98
C THR A 132 -5.48 22.17 -12.92
N ILE A 133 -6.55 21.44 -13.23
CA ILE A 133 -6.50 20.28 -14.14
C ILE A 133 -5.98 20.70 -15.52
N ILE A 134 -5.08 19.90 -16.09
CA ILE A 134 -4.61 20.05 -17.47
C ILE A 134 -5.31 18.98 -18.33
N ASP A 135 -5.83 19.39 -19.48
CA ASP A 135 -6.47 18.48 -20.45
C ASP A 135 -5.43 17.66 -21.22
N GLY A 136 -5.67 16.35 -21.34
CA GLY A 136 -4.79 15.36 -21.98
C GLY A 136 -4.11 14.39 -21.00
N ASP A 137 -3.25 13.52 -21.55
CA ASP A 137 -2.42 12.61 -20.76
C ASP A 137 -1.19 13.34 -20.17
N PRO A 138 -0.73 13.00 -18.95
CA PRO A 138 0.50 13.55 -18.40
C PRO A 138 1.74 13.20 -19.25
N PRO A 139 2.86 13.95 -19.10
CA PRO A 139 4.10 13.66 -19.80
C PRO A 139 4.55 12.21 -19.59
N SER A 140 5.04 11.54 -20.63
CA SER A 140 5.31 10.10 -20.61
C SER A 140 6.53 9.67 -19.78
N ASP A 141 7.25 10.63 -19.21
CA ASP A 141 8.26 10.48 -18.17
C ASP A 141 7.68 10.53 -16.73
N VAL A 142 6.42 10.96 -16.55
CA VAL A 142 5.73 10.85 -15.26
C VAL A 142 5.22 9.43 -15.05
N VAL A 143 5.86 8.72 -14.13
CA VAL A 143 5.42 7.38 -13.72
C VAL A 143 4.16 7.51 -12.86
N ILE A 144 3.00 7.18 -13.44
CA ILE A 144 1.82 6.82 -12.65
C ILE A 144 2.09 5.43 -12.04
N PRO A 145 2.14 5.27 -10.71
CA PRO A 145 2.35 3.98 -10.09
C PRO A 145 1.14 3.09 -10.38
N SER A 146 1.36 1.93 -10.97
CA SER A 146 0.33 0.90 -11.05
C SER A 146 0.04 0.30 -9.68
N GLU A 147 -1.21 -0.09 -9.42
CA GLU A 147 -1.56 -0.94 -8.27
C GLU A 147 -0.58 -2.13 -8.21
N THR A 148 0.13 -2.25 -7.10
CA THR A 148 1.23 -3.21 -6.91
C THR A 148 0.94 -4.08 -5.70
N SER A 149 1.03 -5.40 -5.89
CA SER A 149 0.86 -6.37 -4.81
C SER A 149 2.22 -6.68 -4.19
N VAL A 150 2.39 -6.40 -2.88
CA VAL A 150 3.64 -6.62 -2.14
C VAL A 150 3.40 -7.66 -1.03
N SER A 151 4.37 -8.54 -0.82
CA SER A 151 4.33 -9.56 0.24
C SER A 151 5.40 -9.31 1.30
N GLY A 152 5.03 -9.33 2.57
CA GLY A 152 5.96 -9.15 3.68
C GLY A 152 5.28 -9.27 5.04
N THR A 153 6.06 -9.33 6.12
CA THR A 153 5.51 -9.33 7.49
C THR A 153 5.23 -7.91 7.93
N LEU A 154 4.00 -7.64 8.38
CA LEU A 154 3.66 -6.36 9.02
C LEU A 154 4.36 -6.26 10.37
N TRP A 155 4.89 -5.08 10.67
CA TRP A 155 5.52 -4.72 11.94
C TRP A 155 5.17 -3.28 12.30
N ILE A 156 4.75 -3.05 13.54
CA ILE A 156 4.36 -1.75 14.06
C ILE A 156 5.03 -1.59 15.43
N ARG A 157 5.43 -0.37 15.76
CA ARG A 157 5.83 -0.01 17.13
C ARG A 157 5.03 1.21 17.59
N SER A 158 4.71 1.27 18.88
CA SER A 158 3.94 2.37 19.46
C SER A 158 4.67 3.71 19.29
N GLY A 159 4.16 4.54 18.37
CA GLY A 159 4.74 5.84 18.01
C GLY A 159 5.66 5.85 16.78
N ASP A 160 5.93 4.70 16.17
CA ASP A 160 6.58 4.58 14.85
C ASP A 160 5.53 4.27 13.76
N ASP A 161 5.89 4.49 12.49
CA ASP A 161 5.07 4.09 11.34
C ASP A 161 4.98 2.56 11.18
N VAL A 162 3.90 2.12 10.52
CA VAL A 162 3.70 0.73 10.09
C VAL A 162 4.74 0.36 9.04
N ARG A 163 5.30 -0.86 9.11
CA ARG A 163 6.31 -1.36 8.16
C ARG A 163 5.91 -2.71 7.60
N LEU A 164 6.19 -2.93 6.32
CA LEU A 164 6.12 -4.21 5.63
C LEU A 164 7.57 -4.71 5.42
N CYS A 165 7.96 -5.69 6.22
CA CYS A 165 9.33 -6.19 6.28
C CYS A 165 9.49 -7.43 5.38
N GLU A 166 10.49 -7.42 4.48
CA GLU A 166 10.82 -8.61 3.68
C GLU A 166 11.40 -9.73 4.57
N VAL A 167 12.23 -9.35 5.54
CA VAL A 167 12.90 -10.28 6.46
C VAL A 167 12.74 -9.83 7.91
N MET A 168 12.37 -10.77 8.78
CA MET A 168 12.32 -10.60 10.23
C MET A 168 13.54 -11.24 10.91
N ALA A 169 14.18 -10.50 11.81
CA ALA A 169 15.22 -11.04 12.67
C ALA A 169 14.63 -12.01 13.71
N ALA A 170 15.35 -13.11 13.99
CA ALA A 170 14.95 -14.13 14.95
C ALA A 170 15.17 -13.68 16.41
N SER A 171 14.39 -12.70 16.85
CA SER A 171 14.34 -12.14 18.20
C SER A 171 12.93 -12.23 18.80
N ILE A 172 12.79 -11.86 20.09
CA ILE A 172 11.49 -11.78 20.77
C ILE A 172 11.43 -10.40 21.48
N PRO A 173 10.56 -9.47 21.05
CA PRO A 173 9.76 -9.51 19.81
C PRO A 173 10.65 -9.57 18.55
N PRO A 174 10.12 -10.05 17.41
CA PRO A 174 10.87 -10.07 16.16
C PRO A 174 11.10 -8.64 15.66
N LEU A 175 12.29 -8.37 15.12
CA LEU A 175 12.66 -7.04 14.62
C LEU A 175 12.65 -7.01 13.09
N CYS A 176 12.09 -5.96 12.52
CA CYS A 176 12.16 -5.66 11.09
C CYS A 176 13.62 -5.47 10.67
N SER A 177 14.15 -6.29 9.78
CA SER A 177 15.46 -6.07 9.15
C SER A 177 15.28 -5.50 7.75
N ALA A 178 16.07 -4.48 7.41
CA ALA A 178 16.00 -3.83 6.10
C ALA A 178 16.35 -4.82 4.96
N PRO A 179 15.71 -4.71 3.78
CA PRO A 179 14.76 -3.67 3.39
C PRO A 179 13.34 -3.87 3.97
N TYR A 180 12.61 -2.76 4.09
CA TYR A 180 11.19 -2.71 4.41
C TYR A 180 10.52 -1.59 3.60
N LEU A 181 9.20 -1.63 3.47
CA LEU A 181 8.39 -0.48 3.05
C LEU A 181 7.65 0.11 4.25
N THR A 182 7.50 1.43 4.30
CA THR A 182 6.59 2.11 5.21
C THR A 182 5.16 1.97 4.67
N VAL A 183 4.17 1.63 5.49
CA VAL A 183 2.78 1.39 5.04
C VAL A 183 1.84 2.48 5.52
N ILE A 184 1.22 3.19 4.57
CA ILE A 184 0.17 4.18 4.85
C ILE A 184 -1.18 3.58 4.45
N GLY A 185 -2.23 3.87 5.22
CA GLY A 185 -3.60 3.42 4.90
C GLY A 185 -3.91 1.97 5.32
N LEU A 186 -3.05 1.29 6.11
CA LEU A 186 -3.33 -0.06 6.59
C LEU A 186 -4.68 -0.12 7.33
N PRO A 187 -5.69 -0.85 6.81
CA PRO A 187 -7.04 -0.88 7.36
C PRO A 187 -7.10 -1.62 8.71
N ASP A 188 -8.15 -1.36 9.48
CA ASP A 188 -8.25 -1.87 10.86
C ASP A 188 -8.50 -3.39 10.96
N ASP A 189 -8.99 -4.05 9.91
CA ASP A 189 -9.14 -5.51 9.87
C ASP A 189 -7.79 -6.24 9.70
N GLU A 190 -6.87 -5.70 8.90
CA GLU A 190 -5.47 -6.16 8.85
C GLU A 190 -4.80 -6.05 10.24
N ARG A 191 -5.18 -5.04 11.05
CA ARG A 191 -4.64 -4.84 12.41
C ARG A 191 -5.17 -5.86 13.42
N GLU A 192 -6.39 -6.39 13.25
CA GLU A 192 -6.94 -7.45 14.13
C GLU A 192 -6.09 -8.74 14.10
N TYR A 193 -5.33 -8.97 13.03
CA TYR A 193 -4.48 -10.16 12.86
C TYR A 193 -3.03 -10.02 13.40
N LEU A 194 -2.72 -8.93 14.11
CA LEU A 194 -1.39 -8.69 14.67
C LEU A 194 -1.23 -9.36 16.05
N GLN A 195 -0.06 -9.95 16.29
CA GLN A 195 0.41 -10.36 17.61
C GLN A 195 1.02 -9.14 18.31
N GLU A 196 0.84 -9.02 19.62
CA GLU A 196 1.33 -7.89 20.43
C GLU A 196 2.29 -8.35 21.54
N TYR A 197 3.37 -7.60 21.75
CA TYR A 197 4.28 -7.76 22.88
C TYR A 197 4.94 -6.43 23.26
N ASP A 198 4.67 -5.96 24.48
CA ASP A 198 5.13 -4.67 25.02
C ASP A 198 4.68 -3.49 24.13
N ASP A 199 5.60 -2.79 23.47
CA ASP A 199 5.32 -1.67 22.57
C ASP A 199 5.29 -2.05 21.07
N ILE A 200 5.37 -3.34 20.72
CA ILE A 200 5.54 -3.83 19.35
C ILE A 200 4.43 -4.81 18.94
N GLN A 201 3.93 -4.65 17.71
CA GLN A 201 2.93 -5.52 17.08
C GLN A 201 3.43 -6.07 15.74
N TRP A 202 3.08 -7.30 15.35
CA TRP A 202 3.50 -7.89 14.07
C TRP A 202 2.55 -8.98 13.55
N SER A 203 2.48 -9.18 12.23
CA SER A 203 1.64 -10.24 11.65
C SER A 203 2.25 -11.63 11.84
N ALA A 204 1.41 -12.64 12.07
CA ALA A 204 1.84 -14.03 12.33
C ALA A 204 2.63 -14.71 11.18
N GLY A 205 2.64 -14.08 10.01
CA GLY A 205 3.35 -14.46 8.79
C GLY A 205 3.19 -13.35 7.74
N PRO A 206 3.65 -13.55 6.50
CA PRO A 206 3.49 -12.55 5.44
C PRO A 206 2.03 -12.21 5.14
N ARG A 207 1.74 -10.93 4.93
CA ARG A 207 0.50 -10.41 4.33
C ARG A 207 0.78 -10.03 2.88
N ASN A 208 -0.20 -10.21 2.01
CA ASN A 208 -0.16 -9.71 0.63
C ASN A 208 -0.97 -8.42 0.58
N LEU A 209 -0.29 -7.28 0.67
CA LEU A 209 -0.90 -5.96 0.59
C LEU A 209 -0.98 -5.51 -0.87
N ARG A 210 -1.90 -4.60 -1.15
CA ARG A 210 -2.09 -3.94 -2.44
C ARG A 210 -2.10 -2.43 -2.24
N GLY A 211 -1.60 -1.71 -3.23
CA GLY A 211 -1.51 -0.26 -3.19
C GLY A 211 -0.47 0.27 -4.15
N HIS A 212 -0.16 1.55 -4.04
CA HIS A 212 0.83 2.23 -4.86
C HIS A 212 2.16 2.34 -4.09
N ILE A 213 3.27 1.94 -4.73
CA ILE A 213 4.62 2.14 -4.17
C ILE A 213 5.17 3.48 -4.68
N ILE A 214 5.65 4.31 -3.76
CA ILE A 214 6.42 5.52 -4.05
C ILE A 214 7.66 5.50 -3.15
N ASP A 215 8.85 5.49 -3.74
CA ASP A 215 10.14 5.29 -3.06
C ASP A 215 10.14 4.07 -2.11
N ASP A 216 10.21 4.28 -0.79
CA ASP A 216 10.11 3.23 0.23
C ASP A 216 8.75 3.17 0.95
N VAL A 217 7.71 3.80 0.39
CA VAL A 217 6.36 3.85 0.95
C VAL A 217 5.38 3.05 0.10
N LEU A 218 4.66 2.11 0.71
CA LEU A 218 3.46 1.48 0.17
C LEU A 218 2.23 2.20 0.71
N ILE A 219 1.43 2.80 -0.17
CA ILE A 219 0.20 3.49 0.19
C ILE A 219 -0.97 2.63 -0.26
N MET A 220 -1.71 2.08 0.71
CA MET A 220 -2.83 1.18 0.46
C MET A 220 -4.10 1.94 0.07
N ASP A 221 -4.80 1.41 -0.93
CA ASP A 221 -6.13 1.85 -1.31
C ASP A 221 -7.17 1.28 -0.32
N GLN A 222 -8.15 2.11 0.07
CA GLN A 222 -9.25 1.77 0.98
C GLN A 222 -10.58 1.71 0.23
#